data_AF-A0A3P7IV06-F1
#
_entry.id   AF-A0A3P7IV06-F1
#
_cell.length_a   1.000
_cell.length_b   1.000
_cell.length_c   1.000
_cell.angle_alpha   90.00
_cell.angle_beta   90.00
_cell.angle_gamma   90.00
#
_symmetry.space_group_name_H-M   'P 1'
#
loop_
_entity.id
_entity.type
_entity.pdbx_description
1 polymer ?
#
loop_
_entity_poly.entity_id
_entity_poly.type
_entity_poly.pdbx_seq_one_letter_code
_entity_poly.pdbx_strand_id
1 'polypeptide(L)'
;MQIVTFLSAVWSYIISVTVWLSKRKLKRLVVVISEIKTKEVMERWQFDIQTEEMNEEGENSIRQKDEKKIKQEMSDVIRQITASVTFLPLLEEPCSFDVLIYTGKETETPADWVESSACLIKNSEQVQLRSFSTAVHTVNTNVQYKADF
;
A
#
# COMPACT_ATOMS: atom_id res chain seq x y z
N MET A 1 -9.78 -26.64 -0.20
CA MET A 1 -10.26 -25.88 -1.38
C MET A 1 -10.17 -24.37 -1.16
N GLN A 2 -10.69 -23.80 -0.06
CA GLN A 2 -10.67 -22.35 0.20
C GLN A 2 -9.27 -21.71 0.30
N ILE A 3 -8.29 -22.35 0.96
CA ILE A 3 -6.94 -21.78 1.10
C ILE A 3 -6.21 -21.68 -0.26
N VAL A 4 -6.44 -22.65 -1.15
CA VAL A 4 -5.85 -22.64 -2.50
C VAL A 4 -6.44 -21.51 -3.33
N THR A 5 -7.76 -21.29 -3.23
CA THR A 5 -8.43 -20.16 -3.89
C THR A 5 -7.92 -18.82 -3.34
N PHE A 6 -7.75 -18.68 -2.03
CA PHE A 6 -7.20 -17.46 -1.41
C PHE A 6 -5.77 -17.18 -1.88
N LEU A 7 -4.88 -18.17 -1.82
CA LEU A 7 -3.49 -18.01 -2.27
C LEU A 7 -3.40 -17.71 -3.77
N SER A 8 -4.27 -18.31 -4.59
CA SER A 8 -4.37 -17.99 -6.02
C SER A 8 -4.80 -16.54 -6.27
N ALA A 9 -5.79 -16.05 -5.51
CA ALA A 9 -6.23 -14.66 -5.59
C ALA A 9 -5.11 -13.69 -5.16
N VAL A 10 -4.43 -13.97 -4.04
CA VAL A 10 -3.27 -13.18 -3.57
C VAL A 10 -2.15 -13.18 -4.62
N TRP A 11 -1.89 -14.31 -5.26
CA TRP A 11 -0.89 -14.41 -6.32
C TRP A 11 -1.26 -13.56 -7.55
N SER A 12 -2.51 -13.66 -8.02
CA SER A 12 -3.02 -12.84 -9.12
C SER A 12 -2.93 -11.34 -8.82
N TYR A 13 -3.22 -10.97 -7.57
CA TYR A 13 -3.08 -9.61 -7.07
C TYR A 13 -1.62 -9.11 -7.13
N ILE A 14 -0.68 -9.91 -6.62
CA ILE A 14 0.76 -9.59 -6.65
C ILE A 14 1.27 -9.44 -8.09
N ILE A 15 0.83 -10.29 -9.01
CA ILE A 15 1.17 -10.16 -10.44
C ILE A 15 0.69 -8.81 -10.99
N SER A 16 -0.57 -8.45 -10.74
CA SER A 16 -1.16 -7.21 -11.25
C SER A 16 -0.40 -5.98 -10.74
N VAL A 17 -0.10 -5.94 -9.44
CA VAL A 17 0.72 -4.89 -8.82
C VAL A 17 2.11 -4.82 -9.44
N THR A 18 2.74 -5.96 -9.68
CA THR A 18 4.09 -6.03 -10.30
C THR A 18 4.08 -5.46 -11.72
N VAL A 19 3.05 -5.78 -12.51
CA VAL A 19 2.88 -5.26 -13.88
C VAL A 19 2.65 -3.74 -13.87
N TRP A 20 1.85 -3.22 -12.93
CA TRP A 20 1.61 -1.78 -12.87
C TRP A 20 2.81 -0.99 -12.33
N LEU A 21 3.60 -1.57 -11.42
CA LEU A 21 4.86 -0.99 -10.97
C LEU A 21 5.87 -0.91 -12.12
N SER A 22 6.05 -1.99 -12.89
CA SER A 22 6.98 -1.97 -14.03
C SER A 22 6.58 -0.98 -15.12
N LYS A 23 5.27 -0.83 -15.35
CA LYS A 23 4.68 0.18 -16.25
C LYS A 23 4.57 1.57 -15.64
N ARG A 24 4.97 1.79 -14.39
CA ARG A 24 4.89 3.09 -13.68
C ARG A 24 3.46 3.65 -13.55
N LYS A 25 2.46 2.77 -13.62
CA LYS A 25 1.04 3.11 -13.57
C LYS A 25 0.48 3.07 -12.15
N LEU A 26 1.14 2.38 -11.22
CA LEU A 26 0.70 2.31 -9.83
C LEU A 26 1.04 3.61 -9.08
N LYS A 27 0.04 4.24 -8.46
CA LYS A 27 0.18 5.48 -7.69
C LYS A 27 0.04 5.27 -6.20
N ARG A 28 -0.83 4.34 -5.78
CA ARG A 28 -1.08 4.06 -4.37
C ARG A 28 -1.61 2.65 -4.17
N LEU A 29 -1.16 2.01 -3.10
CA LEU A 29 -1.77 0.79 -2.54
C LEU A 29 -2.33 1.15 -1.17
N VAL A 30 -3.56 0.74 -0.88
CA VAL A 30 -4.20 1.00 0.41
C VAL A 30 -4.72 -0.32 0.99
N VAL A 31 -4.35 -0.64 2.21
CA VAL A 31 -4.98 -1.71 2.99
C VAL A 31 -5.98 -1.05 3.94
N VAL A 32 -7.24 -1.40 3.79
CA VAL A 32 -8.35 -0.90 4.62
C VAL A 32 -8.70 -2.00 5.61
N ILE A 33 -8.73 -1.69 6.90
CA ILE A 33 -9.20 -2.59 7.95
C ILE A 33 -10.55 -2.09 8.43
N SER A 34 -11.56 -2.96 8.41
CA SER A 34 -12.94 -2.58 8.75
C SER A 34 -13.58 -3.60 9.68
N GLU A 35 -14.37 -3.12 10.62
CA GLU A 35 -15.16 -3.99 11.49
C GLU A 35 -16.20 -4.77 10.68
N ILE A 36 -16.31 -6.08 10.91
CA ILE A 36 -17.12 -6.95 10.05
C ILE A 36 -18.61 -6.61 10.11
N LYS A 37 -19.14 -6.25 11.29
CA LYS A 37 -20.58 -6.06 11.51
C LYS A 37 -21.04 -4.69 11.00
N THR A 38 -20.38 -3.63 11.42
CA THR A 38 -20.76 -2.24 11.09
C THR A 38 -20.26 -1.79 9.72
N LYS A 39 -19.23 -2.46 9.19
CA LYS A 39 -18.45 -2.02 8.02
C LYS A 39 -17.76 -0.68 8.24
N GLU A 40 -17.59 -0.26 9.49
CA GLU A 40 -16.84 0.93 9.84
C GLU A 40 -15.34 0.71 9.56
N VAL A 41 -14.70 1.69 8.95
CA VAL A 41 -13.26 1.66 8.67
C VAL A 41 -12.50 2.08 9.93
N MET A 42 -11.69 1.18 10.47
CA MET A 42 -10.94 1.38 11.71
C MET A 42 -9.52 1.87 11.44
N GLU A 43 -8.86 1.26 10.44
CA GLU A 43 -7.54 1.64 10.00
C GLU A 43 -7.46 1.70 8.48
N ARG A 44 -6.62 2.60 7.96
CA ARG A 44 -6.36 2.77 6.54
C ARG A 44 -4.88 2.99 6.33
N TRP A 45 -4.20 1.92 5.96
CA TRP A 45 -2.78 1.88 5.66
C TRP A 45 -2.55 2.28 4.21
N GLN A 46 -1.90 3.42 3.99
CA GLN A 46 -1.62 3.96 2.68
C GLN A 46 -0.14 3.85 2.36
N PHE A 47 0.15 3.29 1.19
CA PHE A 47 1.46 3.26 0.57
C PHE A 47 1.36 4.09 -0.72
N ASP A 48 1.89 5.31 -0.70
CA ASP A 48 1.96 6.16 -1.89
C ASP A 48 3.24 5.85 -2.66
N ILE A 49 3.10 5.59 -3.96
CA ILE A 49 4.20 5.28 -4.86
C ILE A 49 4.47 6.52 -5.72
N GLN A 50 5.63 7.12 -5.49
CA GLN A 50 6.19 8.13 -6.37
C GLN A 50 7.16 7.45 -7.33
N THR A 51 6.92 7.61 -8.62
CA THR A 51 7.83 7.13 -9.66
C THR A 51 8.58 8.31 -10.23
N GLU A 52 9.90 8.22 -10.24
CA GLU A 52 10.77 9.23 -10.84
C GLU A 52 10.52 9.32 -12.35
N GLU A 53 10.39 10.54 -12.88
CA GLU A 53 10.36 10.78 -14.32
C GLU A 53 11.76 10.50 -14.90
N MET A 54 11.83 9.58 -15.86
CA MET A 54 13.06 9.33 -16.60
C MET A 54 12.99 10.12 -17.91
N ASN A 55 13.80 11.16 -18.02
CA ASN A 55 14.04 11.80 -19.31
C ASN A 55 14.87 10.84 -20.17
N GLU A 56 14.39 10.51 -21.36
CA GLU A 56 15.03 9.57 -22.29
C GLU A 56 16.37 10.08 -22.86
N GLU A 57 16.75 11.35 -22.60
CA GLU A 57 17.91 12.02 -23.23
C GLU A 57 19.03 12.49 -22.27
N GLY A 58 19.09 12.05 -21.00
CA GLY A 58 20.22 12.45 -20.14
C GLY A 58 20.46 11.56 -18.92
N GLU A 59 21.73 11.22 -18.67
CA GLU A 59 22.47 10.65 -17.50
C GLU A 59 21.77 9.73 -16.46
N ASN A 60 20.47 9.47 -16.56
CA ASN A 60 19.66 8.80 -15.54
C ASN A 60 19.38 7.32 -15.86
N SER A 61 19.89 6.78 -16.97
CA SER A 61 19.68 5.39 -17.38
C SER A 61 20.27 4.36 -16.41
N ILE A 62 21.06 4.78 -15.42
CA ILE A 62 21.76 3.93 -14.45
C ILE A 62 21.58 4.46 -13.01
N ARG A 63 20.36 4.84 -12.62
CA ARG A 63 20.08 5.08 -11.19
C ARG A 63 20.07 3.74 -10.46
N GLN A 64 21.22 3.36 -9.92
CA GLN A 64 21.36 2.18 -9.07
C GLN A 64 21.59 2.61 -7.63
N LYS A 65 20.81 2.00 -6.74
CA LYS A 65 21.01 2.05 -5.30
C LYS A 65 21.38 0.66 -4.83
N ASP A 66 22.34 0.61 -3.92
CA ASP A 66 22.80 -0.64 -3.33
C ASP A 66 21.64 -1.45 -2.72
N GLU A 67 21.57 -2.75 -3.07
CA GLU A 67 20.47 -3.63 -2.68
C GLU A 67 20.41 -3.81 -1.16
N LYS A 68 21.57 -3.86 -0.48
CA LYS A 68 21.63 -3.95 0.98
C LYS A 68 21.04 -2.70 1.62
N LYS A 69 21.31 -1.52 1.07
CA LYS A 69 20.67 -0.26 1.52
C LYS A 69 19.14 -0.27 1.29
N ILE A 70 18.67 -0.75 0.13
CA ILE A 70 17.22 -0.89 -0.14
C ILE A 70 16.55 -1.81 0.89
N LYS A 71 17.13 -3.00 1.12
CA LYS A 71 16.60 -3.97 2.10
C LYS A 71 16.61 -3.42 3.52
N GLN A 72 17.65 -2.65 3.88
CA GLN A 72 17.72 -2.00 5.19
C GLN A 72 16.59 -0.99 5.38
N GLU A 73 16.35 -0.11 4.39
CA GLU A 73 15.25 0.87 4.46
C GLU A 73 13.88 0.19 4.52
N MET A 74 13.66 -0.87 3.72
CA MET A 74 12.45 -1.68 3.79
C MET A 74 12.27 -2.30 5.19
N SER A 75 13.33 -2.86 5.77
CA SER A 75 13.32 -3.44 7.11
C SER A 75 12.96 -2.40 8.18
N ASP A 76 13.49 -1.18 8.08
CA ASP A 76 13.15 -0.09 9.00
C ASP A 76 11.67 0.31 8.92
N VAL A 77 11.07 0.30 7.72
CA VAL A 77 9.63 0.51 7.54
C VAL A 77 8.81 -0.63 8.15
N ILE A 78 9.18 -1.90 7.90
CA ILE A 78 8.50 -3.04 8.51
C ILE A 78 8.58 -2.99 10.04
N ARG A 79 9.73 -2.62 10.62
CA ARG A 79 9.87 -2.43 12.07
C ARG A 79 8.95 -1.32 12.59
N GLN A 80 8.77 -0.23 11.85
CA GLN A 80 7.83 0.83 12.25
C GLN A 80 6.37 0.40 12.15
N ILE A 81 6.00 -0.41 11.16
CA ILE A 81 4.66 -1.03 11.07
C ILE A 81 4.43 -1.93 12.29
N THR A 82 5.40 -2.76 12.67
CA THR A 82 5.26 -3.58 13.89
C THR A 82 5.20 -2.73 15.16
N ALA A 83 6.00 -1.67 15.24
CA ALA A 83 5.99 -0.76 16.39
C ALA A 83 4.69 0.05 16.50
N SER A 84 3.98 0.28 15.40
CA SER A 84 2.75 1.09 15.44
C SER A 84 1.65 0.47 16.29
N VAL A 85 1.64 -0.86 16.44
CA VAL A 85 0.72 -1.59 17.32
C VAL A 85 0.76 -1.06 18.77
N THR A 86 1.85 -0.41 19.18
CA THR A 86 1.99 0.17 20.53
C THR A 86 1.27 1.50 20.73
N PHE A 87 0.90 2.20 19.66
CA PHE A 87 0.25 3.52 19.74
C PHE A 87 -1.07 3.59 18.96
N LEU A 88 -1.40 2.58 18.15
CA LEU A 88 -2.71 2.47 17.53
C LEU A 88 -3.75 1.95 18.55
N PRO A 89 -5.01 2.40 18.46
CA PRO A 89 -6.10 1.84 19.26
C PRO A 89 -6.22 0.32 19.11
N LEU A 90 -6.62 -0.36 20.18
CA LEU A 90 -6.80 -1.81 20.15
C LEU A 90 -8.07 -2.17 19.37
N LEU A 91 -7.94 -3.00 18.35
CA LEU A 91 -9.10 -3.55 17.62
C LEU A 91 -9.68 -4.74 18.39
N GLU A 92 -10.73 -4.50 19.16
CA GLU A 92 -11.40 -5.53 19.99
C GLU A 92 -12.39 -6.39 19.20
N GLU A 93 -12.96 -5.84 18.13
CA GLU A 93 -13.97 -6.51 17.31
C GLU A 93 -13.34 -7.23 16.09
N PRO A 94 -13.97 -8.33 15.60
CA PRO A 94 -13.53 -8.98 14.37
C PRO A 94 -13.51 -8.04 13.17
N CYS A 95 -12.34 -7.94 12.53
CA CYS A 95 -12.12 -7.10 11.36
C CYS A 95 -11.90 -7.93 10.10
N SER A 96 -12.29 -7.37 8.96
CA SER A 96 -11.87 -7.79 7.62
C SER A 96 -10.89 -6.78 7.06
N PHE A 97 -10.17 -7.16 6.01
CA PHE A 97 -9.37 -6.22 5.24
C PHE A 97 -9.74 -6.25 3.77
N ASP A 98 -9.63 -5.08 3.13
CA ASP A 98 -9.71 -4.89 1.70
C ASP A 98 -8.41 -4.25 1.21
N VAL A 99 -8.03 -4.53 -0.03
CA VAL A 99 -6.86 -3.87 -0.65
C VAL A 99 -7.28 -3.10 -1.89
N LEU A 100 -7.05 -1.79 -1.85
CA LEU A 100 -7.38 -0.85 -2.92
C LEU A 100 -6.12 -0.47 -3.69
N ILE A 101 -6.23 -0.48 -5.01
CA ILE A 101 -5.16 -0.07 -5.91
C ILE A 101 -5.60 1.18 -6.67
N TYR A 102 -4.75 2.21 -6.63
CA TYR A 102 -4.94 3.44 -7.39
C TYR A 102 -3.90 3.47 -8.49
N THR A 103 -4.39 3.54 -9.73
CA THR A 103 -3.58 3.62 -10.94
C THR A 103 -3.87 4.91 -11.70
N GLY A 104 -3.10 5.21 -12.75
CA GLY A 104 -3.44 6.26 -13.71
C GLY A 104 -4.77 5.98 -14.42
N LYS A 105 -5.52 7.04 -14.78
CA LYS A 105 -6.86 6.95 -15.40
C LYS A 105 -6.87 6.13 -16.71
N GLU A 106 -5.73 6.05 -17.37
CA GLU A 106 -5.47 5.33 -18.61
C GLU A 106 -5.05 3.86 -18.40
N THR A 107 -5.22 3.33 -17.19
CA THR A 107 -4.86 1.95 -16.86
C THR A 107 -6.05 1.03 -17.09
N GLU A 108 -5.87 0.00 -17.91
CA GLU A 108 -6.88 -1.05 -18.09
C GLU A 108 -7.07 -1.83 -16.78
N THR A 109 -8.32 -1.89 -16.34
CA THR A 109 -8.75 -2.65 -15.17
C THR A 109 -8.98 -4.12 -15.59
N PRO A 110 -8.34 -5.11 -14.94
CA PRO A 110 -8.57 -6.51 -15.25
C PRO A 110 -10.02 -6.90 -14.89
N ALA A 111 -10.56 -7.92 -15.57
CA ALA A 111 -11.98 -8.27 -15.49
C ALA A 111 -12.48 -8.58 -14.07
N ASP A 112 -11.63 -9.18 -13.23
CA ASP A 112 -12.00 -9.59 -11.87
C ASP A 112 -11.84 -8.45 -10.83
N TRP A 113 -11.49 -7.24 -11.27
CA TRP A 113 -11.35 -6.07 -10.41
C TRP A 113 -12.57 -5.17 -10.53
N VAL A 114 -12.97 -4.59 -9.40
CA VAL A 114 -14.13 -3.71 -9.32
C VAL A 114 -13.72 -2.34 -8.80
N GLU A 115 -14.39 -1.29 -9.28
CA GLU A 115 -14.24 0.04 -8.70
C GLU A 115 -14.77 0.04 -7.25
N SER A 116 -14.08 0.77 -6.39
CA SER A 116 -14.42 0.86 -4.96
C SER A 116 -14.36 2.31 -4.49
N SER A 117 -15.04 2.59 -3.36
CA SER A 117 -14.92 3.86 -2.67
C SER A 117 -13.52 4.05 -2.09
N ALA A 118 -13.16 5.28 -1.71
CA ALA A 118 -11.86 5.57 -1.11
C ALA A 118 -11.69 5.05 0.33
N CYS A 119 -12.77 4.53 0.94
CA CYS A 119 -12.83 4.01 2.31
C CYS A 119 -12.18 4.96 3.34
N LEU A 120 -12.54 6.25 3.29
CA LEU A 120 -11.96 7.28 4.15
C LEU A 120 -12.51 7.17 5.58
N ILE A 121 -11.65 7.41 6.56
CA ILE A 121 -12.03 7.51 7.97
C ILE A 121 -12.35 8.98 8.28
N LYS A 122 -13.49 9.24 8.90
CA LYS A 122 -13.86 10.60 9.34
C LYS A 122 -13.15 10.91 10.65
N ASN A 123 -12.66 12.14 10.81
CA ASN A 123 -11.95 12.61 12.02
C ASN A 123 -10.81 11.68 12.45
N SER A 124 -10.07 11.12 11.49
CA SER A 124 -8.95 10.23 11.76
C SER A 124 -7.73 10.97 12.27
N GLU A 125 -6.95 10.31 13.11
CA GLU A 125 -5.55 10.63 13.30
C GLU A 125 -4.70 9.97 12.22
N GLN A 126 -3.52 10.53 11.94
CA GLN A 126 -2.60 10.01 10.93
C GLN A 126 -1.18 9.96 11.49
N VAL A 127 -0.51 8.84 11.27
CA VAL A 127 0.91 8.67 11.56
C VAL A 127 1.67 8.40 10.26
N GLN A 128 2.63 9.27 9.96
CA GLN A 128 3.56 9.11 8.85
C GLN A 128 4.74 8.23 9.27
N LEU A 129 4.96 7.14 8.54
CA LEU A 129 6.12 6.27 8.71
C LEU A 129 7.25 6.70 7.77
N ARG A 130 8.43 6.12 7.97
CA ARG A 130 9.56 6.26 7.06
C ARG A 130 9.19 5.79 5.67
N SER A 131 9.82 6.42 4.69
CA SER A 131 9.80 6.00 3.29
C SER A 131 11.02 5.14 2.98
N PHE A 132 10.93 4.33 1.93
CA PHE A 132 12.08 3.69 1.30
C PHE A 132 12.09 3.98 -0.19
N SER A 133 13.26 3.86 -0.84
CA SER A 133 13.37 4.07 -2.29
C SER A 133 14.27 3.06 -2.96
N THR A 134 13.89 2.66 -4.18
CA THR A 134 14.66 1.83 -5.11
C THR A 134 15.43 2.66 -6.16
N ALA A 135 15.49 3.99 -5.98
CA ALA A 135 15.94 4.98 -6.97
C ALA A 135 15.03 5.17 -8.20
N VAL A 136 14.12 4.22 -8.46
CA VAL A 136 13.04 4.33 -9.46
C VAL A 136 11.71 4.67 -8.78
N HIS A 137 11.41 3.96 -7.69
CA HIS A 137 10.20 4.15 -6.91
C HIS A 137 10.57 4.58 -5.50
N THR A 138 9.90 5.62 -5.01
CA THR A 138 9.88 6.00 -3.60
C THR A 138 8.51 5.65 -3.04
N VAL A 139 8.50 4.89 -1.94
CA VAL A 139 7.27 4.46 -1.26
C VAL A 139 7.16 5.21 0.05
N ASN A 140 6.10 6.01 0.19
CA ASN A 140 5.75 6.70 1.42
C ASN A 140 4.63 5.94 2.13
N THR A 141 4.79 5.67 3.41
CA THR A 141 3.84 4.87 4.19
C THR A 141 3.18 5.74 5.26
N ASN A 142 1.87 5.71 5.37
CA ASN A 142 1.15 6.28 6.51
C ASN A 142 -0.02 5.37 6.92
N VAL A 143 -0.43 5.49 8.18
CA VAL A 143 -1.66 4.88 8.69
C VAL A 143 -2.58 5.99 9.17
N GLN A 144 -3.82 5.96 8.70
CA GLN A 144 -4.92 6.70 9.30
C GLN A 144 -5.71 5.75 10.18
N TYR A 145 -6.10 6.19 11.37
CA TYR A 145 -6.92 5.41 12.29
C TYR A 145 -7.96 6.28 12.97
N LYS A 146 -9.06 5.67 13.37
CA LYS A 146 -10.08 6.34 14.16
C LYS A 146 -9.55 6.55 15.59
N ALA A 147 -9.53 7.80 16.06
CA ALA A 147 -9.16 8.10 17.43
C ALA A 147 -10.34 7.80 18.37
N ASP A 148 -10.05 7.27 19.56
CA ASP A 148 -11.03 7.01 20.61
C ASP A 148 -11.40 8.34 21.32
N PHE A 149 -12.25 9.16 20.70
CA PHE A 149 -12.86 10.33 21.37
C PHE A 149 -14.38 10.34 21.22
#